data_AF-A0A7C1LNS1-F1
#
_entry.id   AF-A0A7C1LNS1-F1
#
_cell.length_a   1.000
_cell.length_b   1.000
_cell.length_c   1.000
_cell.angle_alpha   90.00
_cell.angle_beta   90.00
_cell.angle_gamma   90.00
#
_symmetry.space_group_name_H-M   'P 1'
#
loop_
_entity.id
_entity.type
_entity.pdbx_description
1 polymer ?
#
loop_
_entity_poly.entity_id
_entity_poly.type
_entity_poly.pdbx_seq_one_letter_code
_entity_poly.pdbx_strand_id
1 'polypeptide(L)'
;MQDKKFTRDKQEKINKIFDVFFNLVLKNGYDKTSTNNVAEAAGLSIGTVYRYFPEGKKDIIRQYFEKSVETTMELEDFVNLEENNIPLAFSSFISNMLKNNNKNKGYNIAFR
;
A
#
# COMPACT_ATOMS: atom_id res chain seq x y z
N MET A 1 -28.30 -9.18 -2.54
CA MET A 1 -28.06 -8.01 -1.65
C MET A 1 -27.03 -8.27 -0.53
N GLN A 2 -26.64 -9.52 -0.24
CA GLN A 2 -25.66 -9.82 0.83
C GLN A 2 -24.18 -9.60 0.44
N ASP A 3 -23.83 -9.70 -0.85
CA ASP A 3 -22.42 -9.61 -1.32
C ASP A 3 -21.78 -8.24 -1.12
N LYS A 4 -22.55 -7.15 -1.23
CA LYS A 4 -22.02 -5.77 -1.13
C LYS A 4 -21.53 -5.43 0.29
N LYS A 5 -22.14 -6.01 1.33
CA LYS A 5 -21.75 -5.81 2.74
C LYS A 5 -20.50 -6.61 3.10
N PHE A 6 -20.39 -7.84 2.60
CA PHE A 6 -19.25 -8.72 2.85
C PHE A 6 -17.96 -8.17 2.24
N THR A 7 -18.02 -7.65 1.00
CA THR A 7 -16.87 -7.01 0.34
C THR A 7 -16.40 -5.74 1.06
N ARG A 8 -17.33 -4.96 1.64
CA ARG A 8 -16.99 -3.74 2.39
C ARG A 8 -16.21 -4.05 3.67
N ASP A 9 -16.67 -5.03 4.46
CA ASP A 9 -15.98 -5.47 5.68
C ASP A 9 -14.58 -6.05 5.39
N LYS A 10 -14.43 -6.78 4.27
CA LYS A 10 -13.11 -7.23 3.80
C LYS A 10 -12.17 -6.05 3.54
N GLN A 11 -12.60 -5.06 2.76
CA GLN A 11 -11.73 -3.95 2.37
C GLN A 11 -11.38 -3.05 3.56
N GLU A 12 -12.31 -2.84 4.49
CA GLU A 12 -12.07 -2.11 5.75
C GLU A 12 -10.97 -2.81 6.58
N LYS A 13 -11.01 -4.14 6.70
CA LYS A 13 -9.96 -4.92 7.39
C LYS A 13 -8.60 -4.81 6.71
N ILE A 14 -8.56 -4.92 5.38
CA ILE A 14 -7.33 -4.78 4.60
C ILE A 14 -6.70 -3.39 4.81
N ASN A 15 -7.51 -2.32 4.69
CA ASN A 15 -7.03 -0.96 4.89
C ASN A 15 -6.51 -0.76 6.33
N LYS A 16 -7.21 -1.29 7.33
CA LYS A 16 -6.77 -1.25 8.73
C LYS A 16 -5.42 -1.95 8.93
N ILE A 17 -5.22 -3.09 8.28
CA ILE A 17 -3.94 -3.82 8.33
C ILE A 17 -2.83 -2.98 7.70
N PHE A 18 -3.07 -2.33 6.55
CA PHE A 18 -2.08 -1.44 5.93
C PHE A 18 -1.69 -0.29 6.87
N ASP A 19 -2.68 0.43 7.42
CA ASP A 19 -2.44 1.58 8.28
C ASP A 19 -1.59 1.20 9.50
N VAL A 20 -1.96 0.11 10.17
CA VAL A 20 -1.24 -0.40 11.34
C VAL A 20 0.17 -0.87 10.96
N PHE A 21 0.31 -1.63 9.88
CA PHE A 21 1.60 -2.14 9.43
C PHE A 21 2.59 -1.01 9.16
N PHE A 22 2.20 -0.01 8.35
CA PHE A 22 3.12 1.09 8.02
C PHE A 22 3.40 2.01 9.21
N ASN A 23 2.44 2.22 10.12
CA ASN A 23 2.71 2.92 11.38
C ASN A 23 3.76 2.19 12.23
N LEU A 24 3.67 0.86 12.34
CA LEU A 24 4.64 0.05 13.09
C LEU A 24 6.01 0.04 12.41
N VAL A 25 6.06 -0.09 11.08
CA VAL A 25 7.32 -0.03 10.32
C VAL A 25 7.99 1.32 10.47
N LEU A 26 7.25 2.43 10.40
CA LEU A 26 7.78 3.78 10.63
C LEU A 26 8.35 3.96 12.04
N LYS A 27 7.73 3.34 13.05
CA LYS A 27 8.13 3.45 14.46
C LYS A 27 9.31 2.54 14.81
N ASN A 28 9.28 1.30 14.34
CA ASN A 28 10.15 0.23 14.84
C ASN A 28 11.13 -0.30 13.78
N GLY A 29 10.94 0.04 12.51
CA GLY A 29 11.63 -0.57 11.38
C GLY A 29 10.94 -1.84 10.87
N TYR A 30 11.24 -2.21 9.62
CA TYR A 30 10.61 -3.35 8.94
C TYR A 30 10.93 -4.70 9.59
N ASP A 31 12.19 -4.93 9.94
CA ASP A 31 12.62 -6.22 10.49
C ASP A 31 11.98 -6.52 11.85
N LYS A 32 11.85 -5.49 12.69
CA LYS A 32 11.27 -5.59 14.04
C LYS A 32 9.74 -5.61 14.05
N THR A 33 9.09 -5.30 12.94
CA THR A 33 7.63 -5.41 12.82
C THR A 33 7.29 -6.84 12.43
N SER A 34 6.36 -7.51 13.12
CA SER A 34 5.87 -8.86 12.76
C SER A 34 4.38 -8.86 12.42
N THR A 35 3.90 -9.88 11.69
CA THR A 35 2.46 -10.08 11.43
C THR A 35 1.64 -10.23 12.71
N ASN A 36 2.24 -10.78 13.77
CA ASN A 36 1.64 -10.83 15.11
C ASN A 36 1.42 -9.43 15.70
N ASN A 37 2.43 -8.56 15.65
CA ASN A 37 2.29 -7.18 16.15
C ASN A 37 1.21 -6.42 15.37
N VAL A 38 1.12 -6.66 14.06
CA VAL A 38 0.10 -6.06 13.20
C VAL A 38 -1.29 -6.55 13.57
N ALA A 39 -1.48 -7.86 13.76
CA ALA A 39 -2.75 -8.45 14.15
C ALA A 39 -3.24 -7.87 15.49
N GLU A 40 -2.34 -7.85 16.49
CA GLU A 40 -2.60 -7.30 17.81
C GLU A 40 -2.98 -5.82 17.75
N ALA A 41 -2.17 -4.98 17.11
CA ALA A 41 -2.44 -3.54 17.00
C ALA A 41 -3.67 -3.22 16.14
N ALA A 42 -4.04 -4.09 15.20
CA ALA A 42 -5.28 -3.97 14.42
C ALA A 42 -6.52 -4.51 15.16
N GLY A 43 -6.36 -5.16 16.32
CA GLY A 43 -7.46 -5.83 17.02
C GLY A 43 -8.07 -6.97 16.19
N LEU A 44 -7.23 -7.70 15.45
CA LEU A 44 -7.62 -8.81 14.58
C LEU A 44 -6.92 -10.10 15.01
N SER A 45 -7.51 -11.26 14.68
CA SER A 45 -6.80 -12.52 14.86
C SER A 45 -5.64 -12.65 13.88
N ILE A 46 -4.56 -13.33 14.28
CA ILE A 46 -3.44 -13.62 13.38
C ILE A 46 -3.89 -14.40 12.12
N GLY A 47 -4.84 -15.32 12.28
CA GLY A 47 -5.44 -16.05 11.16
C GLY A 47 -6.21 -15.14 10.19
N THR A 48 -6.77 -14.02 10.65
CA THR A 48 -7.37 -13.01 9.76
C THR A 48 -6.32 -12.29 8.94
N VAL A 49 -5.16 -11.98 9.51
CA VAL A 49 -4.05 -11.37 8.76
C VAL A 49 -3.56 -12.34 7.68
N TYR A 50 -3.24 -13.59 8.03
CA TYR A 50 -2.77 -14.57 7.05
C TYR A 50 -3.81 -14.97 5.99
N ARG A 51 -5.11 -14.83 6.30
CA ARG A 51 -6.18 -15.02 5.30
C ARG A 51 -6.12 -13.97 4.18
N TYR A 52 -5.73 -12.74 4.50
CA TYR A 52 -5.60 -11.67 3.49
C TYR A 52 -4.18 -11.53 2.96
N PHE A 53 -3.19 -11.93 3.75
CA PHE A 53 -1.77 -11.81 3.44
C PHE A 53 -1.03 -13.13 3.72
N PRO A 54 -1.22 -14.17 2.89
CA PRO A 54 -0.58 -15.47 3.10
C PRO A 54 0.95 -15.42 3.24
N GLU A 55 1.64 -14.53 2.50
CA GLU A 55 3.10 -14.38 2.61
C GLU A 55 3.52 -13.38 3.70
N GLY A 56 2.58 -12.96 4.55
CA GLY A 56 2.82 -12.06 5.67
C GLY A 56 3.29 -10.67 5.24
N LYS A 57 4.36 -10.16 5.85
CA LYS A 57 4.81 -8.77 5.68
C LYS A 57 5.13 -8.39 4.24
N LYS A 58 5.70 -9.32 3.48
CA LYS A 58 6.02 -9.12 2.06
C LYS A 58 4.77 -8.89 1.23
N ASP A 59 3.74 -9.68 1.51
CA ASP A 59 2.44 -9.59 0.86
C ASP A 59 1.71 -8.28 1.17
N ILE A 60 1.77 -7.85 2.43
CA ILE A 60 1.22 -6.56 2.87
C ILE A 60 1.85 -5.41 2.07
N ILE A 61 3.18 -5.43 1.92
CA ILE A 61 3.90 -4.44 1.11
C ILE A 61 3.45 -4.51 -0.35
N ARG A 62 3.51 -5.69 -0.96
CA ARG A 62 3.17 -5.91 -2.37
C ARG A 62 1.77 -5.40 -2.69
N GLN A 63 0.76 -5.87 -1.97
CA GLN A 63 -0.63 -5.48 -2.21
C GLN A 63 -0.88 -3.99 -1.96
N TYR A 64 -0.20 -3.37 -0.97
CA TYR A 64 -0.32 -1.94 -0.75
C TYR A 64 0.22 -1.13 -1.94
N PHE A 65 1.38 -1.52 -2.48
CA PHE A 65 1.97 -0.83 -3.62
C PHE A 65 1.18 -1.06 -4.90
N GLU A 66 0.71 -2.29 -5.18
CA GLU A 66 -0.21 -2.57 -6.30
C GLU A 66 -1.41 -1.61 -6.27
N LYS A 67 -2.07 -1.48 -5.11
CA LYS A 67 -3.20 -0.56 -4.92
C LYS A 67 -2.81 0.92 -5.04
N SER A 68 -1.64 1.29 -4.54
CA SER A 68 -1.18 2.69 -4.54
C SER A 68 -0.78 3.15 -5.95
N VAL A 69 -0.22 2.25 -6.74
CA VAL A 69 0.17 2.46 -8.14
C VAL A 69 -1.08 2.63 -9.02
N GLU A 70 -2.11 1.79 -8.83
CA GLU A 70 -3.42 1.96 -9.49
C GLU A 70 -4.08 3.31 -9.19
N THR A 71 -3.83 3.88 -8.01
CA THR A 71 -4.44 5.16 -7.59
C THR A 71 -3.63 6.38 -8.04
N THR A 72 -2.35 6.21 -8.39
CA THR A 72 -1.41 7.33 -8.64
C THR A 72 -1.05 7.48 -10.13
N MET A 73 -1.25 6.45 -10.94
CA MET A 73 -0.97 6.50 -12.38
C MET A 73 -2.23 6.90 -13.14
N GLU A 74 -2.25 8.11 -13.69
CA GLU A 74 -3.27 8.48 -14.67
C GLU A 74 -2.88 7.85 -16.01
N LEU A 75 -3.83 7.18 -16.68
CA LEU A 75 -3.57 6.57 -18.00
C LEU A 75 -3.02 7.61 -18.99
N GLU A 76 -3.44 8.88 -18.84
CA GLU A 76 -3.01 10.03 -19.63
C GLU A 76 -1.49 10.28 -19.58
N ASP A 77 -0.81 9.90 -18.49
CA ASP A 77 0.64 9.97 -18.37
C ASP A 77 1.37 9.02 -19.34
N PHE A 78 0.68 7.96 -19.80
CA PHE A 78 1.23 6.89 -20.64
C PHE A 78 0.77 6.94 -22.09
N VAL A 79 -0.39 7.54 -22.40
CA VAL A 79 -0.97 7.58 -23.75
C VAL A 79 -0.04 8.25 -24.77
N ASN A 80 0.80 9.20 -24.32
CA ASN A 80 1.71 9.94 -25.20
C ASN A 80 3.18 9.54 -25.03
N LEU A 81 3.50 8.38 -24.44
CA LEU A 81 4.89 7.97 -24.25
C LEU A 81 5.58 7.64 -25.57
N GLU A 82 6.58 8.44 -25.91
CA GLU A 82 7.53 8.24 -27.01
C GLU A 82 8.96 8.29 -26.44
N GLU A 83 9.93 7.68 -27.11
CA GLU A 83 11.32 7.56 -26.61
C GLU A 83 11.94 8.93 -26.21
N ASN A 84 11.60 9.96 -26.98
CA ASN A 84 11.98 11.36 -26.83
C ASN A 84 11.33 12.09 -25.64
N ASN A 85 10.30 11.52 -24.99
CA ASN A 85 9.64 12.14 -23.84
C ASN A 85 9.64 11.27 -22.57
N ILE A 86 10.27 10.09 -22.61
CA ILE A 86 10.49 9.22 -21.44
C ILE A 86 11.07 9.99 -20.25
N PRO A 87 12.10 10.85 -20.39
CA PRO A 87 12.65 11.56 -19.23
C PRO A 87 11.64 12.52 -18.58
N LEU A 88 10.84 13.19 -19.40
CA LEU A 88 9.82 14.13 -18.93
C LEU A 88 8.67 13.38 -18.25
N ALA A 89 8.16 12.34 -18.88
CA ALA A 89 7.10 11.50 -18.31
C ALA A 89 7.54 10.83 -17.00
N PHE A 90 8.79 10.36 -16.93
CA PHE A 90 9.36 9.84 -15.69
C PHE A 90 9.44 10.93 -14.62
N SER A 91 9.91 12.14 -14.95
CA SER A 91 9.96 13.25 -13.99
C SER A 91 8.57 13.69 -13.49
N SER A 92 7.56 13.67 -14.37
CA SER A 92 6.17 13.95 -14.03
C SER A 92 5.59 12.86 -13.13
N PHE A 93 5.81 11.58 -13.47
CA PHE A 93 5.43 10.43 -12.68
C PHE A 93 6.05 10.48 -11.27
N ILE A 94 7.36 10.70 -11.16
CA ILE A 94 8.06 10.83 -9.87
C ILE A 94 7.54 12.05 -9.11
N SER A 95 7.33 13.18 -9.78
CA SER A 95 6.78 14.38 -9.13
C SER A 95 5.35 14.15 -8.62
N ASN A 96 4.51 13.40 -9.34
CA ASN A 96 3.16 13.06 -8.93
C ASN A 96 3.16 12.06 -7.76
N MET A 97 4.06 11.08 -7.81
CA MET A 97 4.32 10.14 -6.71
C MET A 97 4.74 10.89 -5.44
N LEU A 98 5.68 11.84 -5.54
CA LEU A 98 6.14 12.67 -4.43
C LEU A 98 5.05 13.60 -3.88
N LYS A 99 4.22 14.22 -4.73
CA LYS A 99 3.10 15.06 -4.28
C LYS A 99 2.06 14.26 -3.49
N ASN A 100 1.88 12.99 -3.82
CA ASN A 100 0.97 12.09 -3.11
C ASN A 100 1.59 11.46 -1.83
N ASN A 101 2.89 11.65 -1.55
CA ASN A 101 3.57 11.10 -0.36
C ASN A 101 3.00 11.57 0.98
N ASN A 102 2.43 12.77 1.05
CA ASN A 102 1.83 13.27 2.30
C ASN A 102 0.55 12.49 2.69
N LYS A 103 -0.05 11.73 1.76
CA LYS A 103 -1.24 10.89 2.02
C LYS A 103 -0.93 9.38 2.08
N ASN A 104 0.13 8.92 1.43
CA ASN A 104 0.49 7.50 1.33
C ASN A 104 1.71 7.14 2.19
N LYS A 105 1.46 6.61 3.39
CA LYS A 105 2.49 6.25 4.38
C LYS A 105 3.54 5.25 3.89
N GLY A 106 3.20 4.39 2.93
CA GLY A 106 4.15 3.40 2.40
C GLY A 106 5.33 4.03 1.64
N TYR A 107 5.13 5.16 0.95
CA TYR A 107 6.22 5.82 0.21
C TYR A 107 7.22 6.54 1.13
N ASN A 108 6.78 7.01 2.30
CA ASN A 108 7.68 7.60 3.31
C ASN A 108 8.71 6.60 3.86
N ILE A 109 8.48 5.29 3.68
CA ILE A 109 9.44 4.24 4.05
C ILE A 109 10.38 3.92 2.89
N ALA A 110 9.89 3.96 1.65
CA ALA A 110 10.68 3.61 0.47
C ALA A 110 11.76 4.65 0.11
N PHE A 111 11.55 5.92 0.47
CA PHE A 111 12.42 7.05 0.08
C PHE A 111 13.07 7.78 1.26
N ARG A 112 13.35 7.07 2.36
CA ARG A 112 14.11 7.59 3.49
C ARG A 112 15.58 7.24 3.40
#